data_AF-A0A0U1KZK0-F1
#
_entry.id   AF-A0A0U1KZK0-F1
#
_cell.length_a   1.000
_cell.length_b   1.000
_cell.length_c   1.000
_cell.angle_alpha   90.00
_cell.angle_beta   90.00
_cell.angle_gamma   90.00
#
_symmetry.space_group_name_H-M   'P 1'
#
loop_
_entity.id
_entity.type
_entity.pdbx_description
1 polymer ?
#
loop_
_entity_poly.entity_id
_entity_poly.type
_entity_poly.pdbx_seq_one_letter_code
_entity_poly.pdbx_strand_id
1 'polypeptide(L)'
;MVQSWKSFAIGALAMLVMIITAYMLFSGTEKRAAIPEKGVEDTEDYSNKVTITPLPALRIVRGTEVPFEGKIELRQAIAGQAAQDITIVNFQATGEHADKSVIMIVWENGEVEKVYPGTKNKKFSPGRRAVKISVIGYSMHERPIFRDASRKGTLTWEIHYEPVN
;
A
#
# COMPACT_ATOMS: atom_id res chain seq x y z
N MET A 1 35.11 -64.05 8.67
CA MET A 1 35.27 -62.61 8.34
C MET A 1 35.02 -61.77 9.60
N VAL A 2 36.00 -61.57 10.48
CA VAL A 2 35.82 -60.72 11.70
C VAL A 2 37.06 -59.84 11.99
N GLN A 3 37.90 -59.60 10.98
CA GLN A 3 39.20 -58.92 11.19
C GLN A 3 39.23 -57.47 10.68
N SER A 4 38.17 -56.99 9.99
CA SER A 4 38.13 -55.66 9.35
C SER A 4 37.60 -54.53 10.25
N TRP A 5 36.79 -54.83 11.28
CA TRP A 5 36.22 -53.78 12.14
C TRP A 5 37.31 -53.09 12.97
N LYS A 6 38.28 -53.85 13.50
CA LYS A 6 39.36 -53.28 14.31
C LYS A 6 40.16 -52.23 13.55
N SER A 7 40.46 -52.50 12.27
CA SER A 7 41.18 -51.56 11.40
C SER A 7 40.36 -50.30 11.09
N PHE A 8 39.04 -50.44 10.92
CA PHE A 8 38.14 -49.29 10.72
C PHE A 8 38.03 -48.41 11.97
N ALA A 9 37.92 -49.02 13.16
CA ALA A 9 37.84 -48.29 14.43
C ALA A 9 39.14 -47.52 14.73
N ILE A 10 40.30 -48.12 14.43
CA ILE A 10 41.60 -47.46 14.59
C ILE A 10 41.73 -46.26 13.64
N GLY A 11 41.29 -46.41 12.38
CA GLY A 11 41.31 -45.31 11.41
C GLY A 11 40.39 -44.15 11.81
N ALA A 12 39.19 -44.44 12.29
CA ALA A 12 38.25 -43.43 12.77
C ALA A 12 38.78 -42.67 14.00
N LEU A 13 39.40 -43.37 14.94
CA LEU A 13 40.02 -42.74 16.11
C LEU A 13 41.17 -41.81 15.70
N ALA A 14 42.02 -42.23 14.76
CA ALA A 14 43.13 -41.42 14.27
C ALA A 14 42.65 -40.12 13.59
N MET A 15 41.59 -40.19 12.77
CA MET A 15 40.99 -39.00 12.17
C MET A 15 40.40 -38.05 13.21
N LEU A 16 39.72 -38.59 14.23
CA LEU A 16 39.11 -37.77 15.27
C LEU A 16 40.16 -37.03 16.09
N VAL A 17 41.28 -37.69 16.43
CA VAL A 17 42.41 -37.03 17.10
C VAL A 17 42.99 -35.90 16.25
N MET A 18 43.19 -36.13 14.94
CA MET A 18 43.69 -35.09 14.03
C MET A 18 42.77 -33.86 13.93
N ILE A 19 41.45 -34.06 13.92
CA ILE A 19 40.49 -32.96 13.87
C ILE A 19 40.55 -32.13 15.16
N ILE A 20 40.68 -32.78 16.32
CA ILE A 20 40.77 -32.08 17.62
C ILE A 20 42.09 -31.29 17.73
N THR A 21 43.22 -31.85 17.32
CA THR A 21 44.50 -31.11 17.32
C THR A 21 44.48 -29.93 16.34
N ALA A 22 43.90 -30.10 15.15
CA ALA A 22 43.72 -29.00 14.22
C ALA A 22 42.81 -27.91 14.82
N TYR A 23 41.69 -28.29 15.43
CA TYR A 23 40.79 -27.33 16.07
C TYR A 23 41.47 -26.56 17.20
N MET A 24 42.24 -27.23 18.07
CA MET A 24 43.01 -26.58 19.14
C MET A 24 44.09 -25.61 18.62
N LEU A 25 44.75 -25.94 17.50
CA LEU A 25 45.76 -25.06 16.89
C LEU A 25 45.15 -23.82 16.25
N PHE A 26 43.97 -23.92 15.63
CA PHE A 26 43.33 -22.81 14.93
C PHE A 26 42.37 -21.97 15.80
N SER A 27 41.90 -22.47 16.95
CA SER A 27 41.00 -21.72 17.84
C SER A 27 41.73 -20.79 18.83
N GLY A 28 43.06 -20.73 18.79
CA GLY A 28 43.90 -19.97 19.72
C GLY A 28 44.35 -18.56 19.28
N THR A 29 43.99 -18.08 18.08
CA THR A 29 44.49 -16.80 17.54
C THR A 29 43.41 -15.78 17.24
N GLU A 30 42.63 -15.37 18.26
CA GLU A 30 41.98 -14.06 18.28
C GLU A 30 42.07 -13.42 19.67
N LYS A 31 43.27 -12.94 20.03
CA LYS A 31 43.43 -11.86 21.00
C LYS A 31 44.05 -10.67 20.28
N ARG A 32 43.23 -9.87 19.60
CA ARG A 32 43.62 -8.53 19.17
C ARG A 32 43.56 -7.63 20.41
N ALA A 33 44.72 -7.08 20.77
CA ALA A 33 44.85 -6.01 21.75
C ALA A 33 44.03 -4.79 21.27
N ALA A 34 43.09 -4.33 22.09
CA ALA A 34 42.40 -3.06 21.90
C ALA A 34 42.89 -2.05 22.95
N ILE A 35 43.30 -0.90 22.44
CA ILE A 35 43.81 0.29 23.13
C ILE A 35 42.67 0.88 24.00
N PRO A 36 42.92 1.45 25.20
CA PRO A 36 41.87 2.14 25.93
C PRO A 36 41.59 3.48 25.24
N GLU A 37 40.48 3.58 24.51
CA GLU A 37 39.94 4.88 24.11
C GLU A 37 39.43 5.62 25.34
N LYS A 38 39.98 6.82 25.52
CA LYS A 38 39.54 7.83 26.46
C LYS A 38 38.07 8.13 26.15
N GLY A 39 37.15 7.77 27.05
CA GLY A 39 35.75 8.13 26.92
C GLY A 39 35.61 9.64 26.80
N VAL A 40 35.29 10.11 25.60
CA VAL A 40 34.73 11.44 25.40
C VAL A 40 33.26 11.29 25.79
N GLU A 41 32.88 11.88 26.92
CA GLU A 41 31.47 12.17 27.20
C GLU A 41 31.02 13.16 26.12
N ASP A 42 30.48 12.63 25.02
CA ASP A 42 29.58 13.39 24.18
C ASP A 42 28.36 13.71 25.04
N THR A 43 28.35 14.93 25.57
CA THR A 43 27.14 15.54 26.11
C THR A 43 26.23 15.72 24.91
N GLU A 44 25.33 14.77 24.65
CA GLU A 44 24.28 14.90 23.64
C GLU A 44 23.40 16.09 24.04
N ASP A 45 23.71 17.25 23.48
CA ASP A 45 22.89 18.45 23.53
C ASP A 45 21.60 18.18 22.75
N TYR A 46 20.58 17.73 23.47
CA TYR A 46 19.23 17.51 22.92
C TYR A 46 18.43 18.81 22.72
N SER A 47 19.06 19.99 22.70
CA SER A 47 18.34 21.26 22.55
C SER A 47 17.77 21.50 21.14
N ASN A 48 18.06 20.63 20.16
CA ASN A 48 17.57 20.81 18.80
C ASN A 48 17.05 19.51 18.15
N LYS A 49 16.18 18.77 18.84
CA LYS A 49 15.37 17.72 18.20
C LYS A 49 14.32 18.35 17.29
N VAL A 50 14.69 18.58 16.02
CA VAL A 50 13.72 18.87 14.95
C VAL A 50 12.83 17.63 14.79
N THR A 51 11.60 17.72 15.29
CA THR A 51 10.60 16.65 15.07
C THR A 51 10.05 16.79 13.66
N ILE A 52 10.68 16.11 12.70
CA ILE A 52 10.15 16.00 11.34
C ILE A 52 8.95 15.05 11.41
N THR A 53 7.74 15.62 11.45
CA THR A 53 6.51 14.84 11.30
C THR A 53 6.29 14.64 9.81
N PRO A 54 6.43 13.43 9.26
CA PRO A 54 6.15 13.21 7.85
C PRO A 54 4.67 13.50 7.60
N LEU A 55 4.40 14.31 6.56
CA LEU A 55 3.02 14.57 6.14
C LEU A 55 2.37 13.25 5.72
N PRO A 56 1.07 13.05 6.02
CA PRO A 56 0.33 11.92 5.48
C PRO A 56 0.50 11.85 3.96
N ALA A 57 0.68 10.65 3.43
CA ALA A 57 0.89 10.46 2.01
C ALA A 57 -0.44 10.65 1.25
N LEU A 58 -0.78 11.90 0.92
CA LEU A 58 -1.94 12.23 0.12
C LEU A 58 -1.85 11.52 -1.25
N ARG A 59 -2.84 10.69 -1.56
CA ARG A 59 -2.99 9.97 -2.82
C ARG A 59 -4.05 10.62 -3.68
N ILE A 60 -3.83 10.57 -4.99
CA ILE A 60 -4.72 11.14 -6.00
C ILE A 60 -5.18 10.03 -6.92
N VAL A 61 -6.49 9.91 -7.08
CA VAL A 61 -7.16 9.07 -8.08
C VAL A 61 -7.88 10.00 -9.03
N ARG A 62 -7.56 9.89 -10.33
CA ARG A 62 -8.16 10.75 -11.35
C ARG A 62 -8.43 10.00 -12.65
N GLY A 63 -9.45 10.46 -13.35
CA GLY A 63 -9.73 10.14 -14.74
C GLY A 63 -10.05 11.42 -15.48
N THR A 64 -9.47 11.61 -16.65
CA THR A 64 -9.69 12.81 -17.47
C THR A 64 -10.33 12.40 -18.78
N GLU A 65 -11.52 12.92 -19.06
CA GLU A 65 -12.27 12.69 -20.30
C GLU A 65 -12.38 11.20 -20.66
N VAL A 66 -12.56 10.34 -19.64
CA VAL A 66 -12.61 8.89 -19.83
C VAL A 66 -13.89 8.55 -20.60
N PRO A 67 -13.78 8.03 -21.84
CA PRO A 67 -14.95 7.74 -22.66
C PRO A 67 -15.65 6.48 -22.15
N PHE A 68 -16.98 6.47 -22.23
CA PHE A 68 -17.78 5.29 -21.93
C PHE A 68 -19.06 5.25 -22.78
N GLU A 69 -19.69 4.08 -22.84
CA GLU A 69 -20.98 3.89 -23.50
C GLU A 69 -21.97 3.21 -22.57
N GLY A 70 -23.22 3.70 -22.54
CA GLY A 70 -24.26 3.11 -21.71
C GLY A 70 -24.01 3.31 -20.22
N LYS A 71 -24.04 2.23 -19.44
CA LYS A 71 -23.74 2.25 -18.00
C LYS A 71 -22.44 1.51 -17.72
N ILE A 72 -21.51 2.16 -17.03
CA ILE A 72 -20.22 1.57 -16.63
C ILE A 72 -19.95 1.82 -15.15
N GLU A 73 -19.32 0.87 -14.46
CA GLU A 73 -18.77 1.05 -13.11
C GLU A 73 -17.24 0.92 -13.16
N LEU A 74 -16.54 2.01 -12.84
CA LEU A 74 -15.09 2.08 -12.76
C LEU A 74 -14.68 2.03 -11.28
N ARG A 75 -14.28 0.84 -10.81
CA ARG A 75 -13.76 0.67 -9.45
C ARG A 75 -12.38 1.32 -9.34
N GLN A 76 -12.21 2.18 -8.34
CA GLN A 76 -10.93 2.84 -8.09
C GLN A 76 -10.09 2.01 -7.14
N ALA A 77 -8.80 1.85 -7.45
CA ALA A 77 -7.85 1.20 -6.56
C ALA A 77 -7.48 2.16 -5.42
N ILE A 78 -7.64 1.68 -4.19
CA ILE A 78 -7.22 2.40 -2.97
C ILE A 78 -5.89 1.77 -2.53
N ALA A 79 -4.90 2.60 -2.23
CA ALA A 79 -3.69 2.13 -1.57
C ALA A 79 -4.01 1.88 -0.09
N GLY A 80 -3.90 0.63 0.37
CA GLY A 80 -4.23 0.23 1.75
C GLY A 80 -5.58 -0.50 1.86
N GLN A 81 -6.01 -0.75 3.10
CA GLN A 81 -7.30 -1.38 3.41
C GLN A 81 -8.46 -0.39 3.28
N ALA A 82 -8.21 0.88 3.59
CA ALA A 82 -9.20 1.94 3.52
C ALA A 82 -8.60 3.29 3.09
N ALA A 83 -9.47 4.22 2.70
CA ALA A 83 -9.15 5.62 2.43
C ALA A 83 -9.79 6.52 3.50
N GLN A 84 -9.05 7.49 4.02
CA GLN A 84 -9.53 8.56 4.91
C GLN A 84 -9.28 9.93 4.29
N ASP A 85 -9.76 10.98 4.97
CA ASP A 85 -9.67 12.39 4.55
C ASP A 85 -10.00 12.61 3.06
N ILE A 86 -11.12 12.03 2.64
CA ILE A 86 -11.48 11.99 1.22
C ILE A 86 -11.99 13.36 0.80
N THR A 87 -11.40 13.89 -0.27
CA THR A 87 -11.83 15.11 -0.93
C THR A 87 -12.13 14.83 -2.40
N ILE A 88 -13.36 15.11 -2.83
CA ILE A 88 -13.74 15.11 -4.26
C ILE A 88 -13.43 16.51 -4.80
N VAL A 89 -12.30 16.64 -5.48
CA VAL A 89 -11.84 17.91 -6.04
C VAL A 89 -12.72 18.32 -7.22
N ASN A 90 -12.99 17.36 -8.11
CA ASN A 90 -13.81 17.59 -9.29
C ASN A 90 -14.54 16.30 -9.67
N PHE A 91 -15.81 16.40 -10.03
CA PHE A 91 -16.53 15.34 -10.71
C PHE A 91 -17.44 15.93 -11.79
N GLN A 92 -17.24 15.50 -13.03
CA GLN A 92 -18.00 15.94 -14.19
C GLN A 92 -18.32 14.74 -15.06
N ALA A 93 -19.48 14.80 -15.71
CA ALA A 93 -19.92 13.82 -16.68
C ALA A 93 -20.55 14.55 -17.86
N THR A 94 -20.28 14.09 -19.07
CA THR A 94 -20.90 14.59 -20.30
C THR A 94 -21.59 13.46 -21.05
N GLY A 95 -22.58 13.81 -21.87
CA GLY A 95 -23.42 12.86 -22.59
C GLY A 95 -24.90 13.02 -22.22
N GLU A 96 -25.74 12.23 -22.88
CA GLU A 96 -27.18 12.19 -22.61
C GLU A 96 -27.43 11.53 -21.25
N HIS A 97 -28.25 12.13 -20.38
CA HIS A 97 -28.51 11.67 -19.00
C HIS A 97 -27.26 11.50 -18.11
N ALA A 98 -26.18 12.21 -18.44
CA ALA A 98 -24.91 12.15 -17.71
C ALA A 98 -25.03 12.63 -16.25
N ASP A 99 -26.06 13.42 -15.92
CA ASP A 99 -26.43 13.85 -14.57
C ASP A 99 -26.70 12.69 -13.60
N LYS A 100 -27.06 11.51 -14.13
CA LYS A 100 -27.27 10.28 -13.34
C LYS A 100 -25.98 9.52 -13.02
N SER A 101 -24.85 9.94 -13.58
CA SER A 101 -23.54 9.42 -13.19
C SER A 101 -23.28 9.69 -11.70
N VAL A 102 -22.44 8.90 -11.05
CA VAL A 102 -22.25 9.02 -9.60
C VAL A 102 -20.89 8.48 -9.17
N ILE A 103 -20.20 9.21 -8.28
CA ILE A 103 -19.14 8.60 -7.47
C ILE A 103 -19.79 8.00 -6.24
N MET A 104 -19.61 6.70 -6.08
CA MET A 104 -20.13 5.91 -4.99
C MET A 104 -19.00 5.60 -4.01
N ILE A 105 -19.16 6.01 -2.76
CA ILE A 105 -18.20 5.77 -1.68
C ILE A 105 -18.89 4.87 -0.65
N VAL A 106 -18.32 3.68 -0.43
CA VAL A 106 -18.78 2.75 0.60
C VAL A 106 -17.88 2.90 1.81
N TRP A 107 -18.48 3.23 2.94
CA TRP A 107 -17.80 3.42 4.21
C TRP A 107 -17.70 2.11 4.99
N GLU A 108 -16.78 2.05 5.94
CA GLU A 108 -16.55 0.87 6.80
C GLU A 108 -17.79 0.45 7.59
N ASN A 109 -18.64 1.41 7.97
CA ASN A 109 -19.92 1.15 8.63
C ASN A 109 -21.03 0.64 7.67
N GLY A 110 -20.72 0.45 6.39
CA GLY A 110 -21.65 0.00 5.35
C GLY A 110 -22.50 1.10 4.72
N GLU A 111 -22.40 2.35 5.18
CA GLU A 111 -23.09 3.47 4.55
C GLU A 111 -22.57 3.71 3.13
N VAL A 112 -23.47 4.12 2.24
CA VAL A 112 -23.13 4.43 0.85
C VAL A 112 -23.41 5.90 0.59
N GLU A 113 -22.36 6.65 0.29
CA GLU A 113 -22.46 8.04 -0.12
C GLU A 113 -22.43 8.14 -1.64
N LYS A 114 -23.28 9.01 -2.18
CA LYS A 114 -23.37 9.31 -3.61
C LYS A 114 -22.96 10.76 -3.85
N VAL A 115 -22.07 10.96 -4.81
CA VAL A 115 -21.62 12.27 -5.26
C VAL A 115 -21.95 12.42 -6.73
N TYR A 116 -22.72 13.46 -7.07
CA TYR A 116 -23.23 13.68 -8.41
C TYR A 116 -22.34 14.65 -9.22
N PRO A 117 -22.41 14.63 -10.56
CA PRO A 117 -21.63 15.51 -11.42
C PRO A 117 -21.90 16.98 -11.11
N GLY A 118 -20.89 17.82 -11.31
CA GLY A 118 -20.90 19.23 -10.91
C GLY A 118 -20.38 19.47 -9.50
N THR A 119 -20.17 18.41 -8.70
CA THR A 119 -19.55 18.55 -7.37
C THR A 119 -18.08 18.96 -7.49
N LYS A 120 -17.69 19.97 -6.72
CA LYS A 120 -16.32 20.47 -6.61
C LYS A 120 -15.93 20.65 -5.14
N ASN A 121 -14.69 20.31 -4.80
CA ASN A 121 -14.10 20.46 -3.48
C ASN A 121 -14.97 19.94 -2.31
N LYS A 122 -15.72 18.85 -2.51
CA LYS A 122 -16.52 18.24 -1.42
C LYS A 122 -15.58 17.44 -0.52
N LYS A 123 -15.47 17.86 0.74
CA LYS A 123 -14.71 17.16 1.78
C LYS A 123 -15.61 16.28 2.62
N PHE A 124 -15.13 15.10 2.97
CA PHE A 124 -15.77 14.21 3.92
C PHE A 124 -15.13 14.33 5.30
N SER A 125 -15.85 13.87 6.33
CA SER A 125 -15.30 13.88 7.69
C SER A 125 -14.05 12.99 7.75
N PRO A 126 -12.93 13.49 8.31
CA PRO A 126 -11.66 12.76 8.32
C PRO A 126 -11.72 11.46 9.12
N GLY A 127 -12.66 11.35 10.06
CA GLY A 127 -12.89 10.12 10.84
C GLY A 127 -13.58 8.99 10.07
N ARG A 128 -14.08 9.23 8.85
CA ARG A 128 -14.77 8.19 8.06
C ARG A 128 -13.76 7.45 7.18
N ARG A 129 -13.82 6.12 7.22
CA ARG A 129 -12.98 5.21 6.43
C ARG A 129 -13.77 4.65 5.26
N ALA A 130 -13.36 4.93 4.02
CA ALA A 130 -13.95 4.32 2.84
C ALA A 130 -13.21 3.04 2.46
N VAL A 131 -13.96 1.96 2.30
CA VAL A 131 -13.43 0.65 1.89
C VAL A 131 -13.55 0.41 0.38
N LYS A 132 -14.44 1.16 -0.30
CA LYS A 132 -14.62 1.10 -1.75
C LYS A 132 -14.99 2.47 -2.30
N ILE A 133 -14.32 2.87 -3.36
CA ILE A 133 -14.67 4.05 -4.17
C ILE A 133 -14.90 3.57 -5.60
N SER A 134 -15.98 4.01 -6.22
CA SER A 134 -16.32 3.65 -7.60
C SER A 134 -16.93 4.83 -8.34
N VAL A 135 -16.57 4.99 -9.59
CA VAL A 135 -17.09 6.04 -10.46
C VAL A 135 -18.01 5.38 -11.47
N ILE A 136 -19.29 5.72 -11.43
CA ILE A 136 -20.32 5.14 -12.27
C ILE A 136 -20.69 6.15 -13.34
N GLY A 137 -20.49 5.77 -14.60
CA GLY A 137 -20.95 6.52 -15.75
C GLY A 137 -22.33 6.07 -16.18
N TYR A 138 -23.19 7.03 -16.49
CA TYR A 138 -24.51 6.78 -17.04
C TYR A 138 -24.74 7.63 -18.28
N SER A 139 -24.91 6.99 -19.43
CA SER A 139 -25.32 7.65 -20.66
C SER A 139 -26.18 6.70 -21.49
N MET A 140 -27.45 6.66 -21.12
CA MET A 140 -28.48 5.84 -21.77
C MET A 140 -29.69 6.70 -22.07
N HIS A 141 -30.28 6.52 -23.26
CA HIS A 141 -31.55 7.15 -23.61
C HIS A 141 -32.70 6.37 -22.98
N GLU A 142 -33.40 6.97 -22.02
CA GLU A 142 -34.51 6.34 -21.32
C GLU A 142 -35.80 6.53 -22.11
N ARG A 143 -36.31 5.45 -22.71
CA ARG A 143 -37.66 5.43 -23.32
C ARG A 143 -38.62 4.68 -22.41
N PRO A 144 -39.85 5.19 -22.20
CA PRO A 144 -40.83 4.51 -21.35
C PRO A 144 -41.23 3.09 -21.82
N ILE A 145 -40.94 2.70 -23.07
CA ILE A 145 -41.48 1.49 -23.72
C ILE A 145 -40.41 0.71 -24.51
N PHE A 146 -39.22 1.27 -24.73
CA PHE A 146 -38.17 0.64 -25.55
C PHE A 146 -36.89 0.44 -24.75
N ARG A 147 -36.12 -0.61 -25.07
CA ARG A 147 -34.83 -0.91 -24.46
C ARG A 147 -33.91 0.32 -24.52
N ASP A 148 -33.25 0.60 -23.40
CA ASP A 148 -32.28 1.69 -23.27
C ASP A 148 -31.20 1.57 -24.36
N ALA A 149 -31.01 2.64 -25.13
CA ALA A 149 -29.96 2.70 -26.13
C ALA A 149 -28.69 3.32 -25.52
N SER A 150 -27.55 2.63 -25.65
CA SER A 150 -26.27 3.15 -25.20
C SER A 150 -25.87 4.39 -26.00
N ARG A 151 -25.39 5.41 -25.29
CA ARG A 151 -24.80 6.61 -25.87
C ARG A 151 -23.40 6.81 -25.34
N LYS A 152 -22.59 7.50 -26.14
CA LYS A 152 -21.25 7.92 -25.76
C LYS A 152 -21.35 9.04 -24.75
N GLY A 153 -20.60 8.92 -23.67
CA GLY A 153 -20.38 9.96 -22.68
C GLY A 153 -18.90 10.02 -22.27
N THR A 154 -18.55 11.02 -21.48
CA THR A 154 -17.22 11.11 -20.86
C THR A 154 -17.33 11.39 -19.36
N LEU A 155 -16.37 10.87 -18.60
CA LEU A 155 -16.24 11.11 -17.17
C LEU A 155 -14.91 11.80 -16.87
N THR A 156 -14.96 12.82 -16.02
CA THR A 156 -13.78 13.46 -15.47
C THR A 156 -13.93 13.52 -13.96
N TRP A 157 -12.98 12.95 -13.21
CA TRP A 157 -12.98 12.98 -11.75
C TRP A 157 -11.58 13.16 -11.19
N GLU A 158 -11.51 13.74 -10.00
CA GLU A 158 -10.31 13.82 -9.18
C GLU A 158 -10.69 13.67 -7.71
N ILE A 159 -10.08 12.69 -7.06
CA ILE A 159 -10.33 12.28 -5.69
C ILE A 159 -8.99 12.26 -4.96
N HIS A 160 -8.89 13.04 -3.90
CA HIS A 160 -7.75 13.02 -2.98
C HIS A 160 -8.13 12.22 -1.74
N TYR A 161 -7.20 11.44 -1.20
CA TYR A 161 -7.42 10.68 0.02
C TYR A 161 -6.09 10.33 0.71
N GLU A 162 -6.18 9.97 1.99
CA GLU A 162 -5.07 9.41 2.75
C GLU A 162 -5.24 7.88 2.89
N PRO A 163 -4.20 7.09 2.59
CA PRO A 163 -4.26 5.63 2.69
C PRO A 163 -4.17 5.17 4.15
N VAL A 164 -4.93 4.14 4.50
CA VAL A 164 -4.93 3.51 5.82
C VAL A 164 -4.71 2.02 5.67
N ASN A 165 -3.71 1.50 6.37
CA ASN A 165 -3.35 0.07 6.36
C ASN A 165 -3.95 -0.68 7.54
#